data_AF-A0A953YII3-F1
#
_entry.id   AF-A0A953YII3-F1
#
_cell.length_a   1.000
_cell.length_b   1.000
_cell.length_c   1.000
_cell.angle_alpha   90.00
_cell.angle_beta   90.00
_cell.angle_gamma   90.00
#
_symmetry.space_group_name_H-M   'P 1'
#
loop_
_entity.id
_entity.type
_entity.pdbx_description
1 polymer ?
#
loop_
_entity_poly.entity_id
_entity_poly.type
_entity_poly.pdbx_seq_one_letter_code
_entity_poly.pdbx_strand_id
1 'polypeptide(L)'
;MILALLILPWTGTAALAAEANQPACDALEAWAATVDARDRYTPIPGNRTWAPQAFGAPAFAAVFGKPALDLSQDEVNTLGDRMKECQKAATRERRYDAQKALNAARGLFVGRMTRILAATAGMAKAQAADQAAERAQRERAVARQQARQRQGEGAVRNFLAKLLGQPDSPELLRDLVLLRRPQAPDPNQLTTPFARNFTDYVSQWGKSPNDPDIAAEIDGRIDTLRDPLLADVEHRMDAVPSSGKGLGTLKQVLAQAFDRIGPALRPDDRTRLKGHYAARRTAMQADVTGFARENIAKLPATPDGLVTVQRWRREILRMDVTAAQRQDIIRVAEARQTAIADRLLAKATAALEAVPETLDGIARLDRVAKTVRSARAVASEPARAAFATALDRRQAEVREGALPEFRARMASLPEDRDGLNQARDWVAQTKAALPDAPVRTQYVEAAIARRDAIQAALDARDRDRRQAALAAGGDPRLVGLAFVEGIAGMRLEFRDERRVFMNFLGVRAMGDYEVSRDDVIVNGPHGQMVLTIQGDTLSGQGLTFARQE
;
A
#
# COMPACT_ATOMS: atom_id res chain seq x y z
N MET A 1 -23.54 45.08 38.50
CA MET A 1 -24.56 46.13 38.53
C MET A 1 -25.83 45.53 39.13
N ILE A 2 -26.12 45.91 40.37
CA ILE A 2 -27.22 45.40 41.20
C ILE A 2 -28.49 46.17 40.81
N LEU A 3 -29.54 45.47 40.35
CA LEU A 3 -30.86 46.07 40.14
C LEU A 3 -31.75 45.66 41.33
N ALA A 4 -31.98 46.60 42.24
CA ALA A 4 -32.89 46.46 43.36
C ALA A 4 -34.34 46.61 42.85
N LEU A 5 -35.13 45.55 42.94
CA LEU A 5 -36.57 45.56 42.65
C LEU A 5 -37.34 45.92 43.92
N LEU A 6 -37.97 47.10 43.91
CA LEU A 6 -38.91 47.56 44.92
C LEU A 6 -40.22 46.75 44.85
N ILE A 7 -40.56 46.07 45.93
CA ILE A 7 -41.87 45.44 46.14
C ILE A 7 -42.76 46.47 46.85
N LEU A 8 -43.72 47.05 46.12
CA LEU A 8 -44.78 47.88 46.70
C LEU A 8 -45.97 47.00 47.10
N PRO A 9 -46.42 47.01 48.37
CA PRO A 9 -47.64 46.31 48.78
C PRO A 9 -48.87 47.06 48.24
N TRP A 10 -49.64 46.38 47.39
CA TRP A 10 -50.99 46.83 47.02
C TRP A 10 -51.92 46.65 48.22
N THR A 11 -52.11 47.70 49.01
CA THR A 11 -53.25 47.80 49.94
C THR A 11 -54.48 48.22 49.14
N GLY A 12 -55.21 47.24 48.58
CA GLY A 12 -56.52 47.48 48.01
C GLY A 12 -57.51 47.84 49.12
N THR A 13 -57.83 49.12 49.27
CA THR A 13 -58.99 49.57 50.03
C THR A 13 -60.24 49.07 49.31
N ALA A 14 -60.91 48.07 49.87
CA ALA A 14 -62.26 47.73 49.47
C ALA A 14 -63.15 48.96 49.75
N ALA A 15 -63.50 49.70 48.71
CA ALA A 15 -64.52 50.73 48.82
C ALA A 15 -65.81 50.03 49.29
N LEU A 16 -66.30 50.40 50.48
CA LEU A 16 -67.63 50.00 50.92
C LEU A 16 -68.60 50.48 49.85
N ALA A 17 -69.18 49.56 49.10
CA ALA A 17 -70.17 49.87 48.09
C ALA A 17 -71.33 50.60 48.78
N ALA A 18 -71.56 51.86 48.41
CA ALA A 18 -72.64 52.65 48.98
C ALA A 18 -73.97 51.90 48.81
N GLU A 19 -74.74 51.80 49.91
CA GLU A 19 -76.04 51.12 49.93
C GLU A 19 -77.04 51.86 49.01
N ALA A 20 -77.95 51.13 48.37
CA ALA A 20 -78.95 51.74 47.49
C ALA A 20 -79.86 52.72 48.27
N ASN A 21 -80.11 53.90 47.70
CA ASN A 21 -81.04 54.87 48.30
C ASN A 21 -82.45 54.28 48.34
N GLN A 22 -83.18 54.51 49.44
CA GLN A 22 -84.59 54.16 49.59
C GLN A 22 -85.47 55.38 49.28
N PRO A 23 -85.85 55.62 48.02
CA PRO A 23 -86.63 56.79 47.63
C PRO A 23 -87.98 56.87 48.35
N ALA A 24 -88.45 58.12 48.53
CA ALA A 24 -89.80 58.41 48.96
C ALA A 24 -90.82 57.96 47.90
N CYS A 25 -92.08 57.77 48.31
CA CYS A 25 -93.09 57.16 47.45
C CYS A 25 -93.45 58.00 46.22
N ASP A 26 -93.41 59.32 46.33
CA ASP A 26 -93.59 60.26 45.23
C ASP A 26 -92.50 60.10 44.16
N ALA A 27 -91.23 60.01 44.57
CA ALA A 27 -90.11 59.76 43.66
C ALA A 27 -90.20 58.38 42.98
N LEU A 28 -90.65 57.35 43.72
CA LEU A 28 -90.89 56.02 43.18
C LEU A 28 -92.04 55.98 42.17
N GLU A 29 -93.11 56.70 42.44
CA GLU A 29 -94.26 56.81 41.53
C GLU A 29 -93.87 57.51 40.23
N ALA A 30 -93.15 58.63 40.34
CA ALA A 30 -92.65 59.38 39.19
C ALA A 30 -91.74 58.51 38.31
N TRP A 31 -90.82 57.76 38.92
CA TRP A 31 -89.98 56.81 38.19
C TRP A 31 -90.79 55.65 37.60
N ALA A 32 -91.69 55.04 38.38
CA ALA A 32 -92.48 53.89 37.94
C ALA A 32 -93.36 54.21 36.72
N ALA A 33 -93.84 55.45 36.61
CA ALA A 33 -94.57 55.93 35.44
C ALA A 33 -93.74 55.95 34.15
N THR A 34 -92.40 55.99 34.25
CA THR A 34 -91.48 55.93 33.09
C THR A 34 -91.15 54.50 32.65
N VAL A 35 -91.56 53.48 33.41
CA VAL A 35 -91.19 52.08 33.14
C VAL A 35 -92.14 51.48 32.10
N ASP A 36 -91.65 51.33 30.86
CA ASP A 36 -92.34 50.57 29.81
C ASP A 36 -91.70 49.18 29.61
N ALA A 37 -92.52 48.12 29.68
CA ALA A 37 -92.11 46.74 29.45
C ALA A 37 -91.74 46.45 27.98
N ARG A 38 -92.16 47.31 27.05
CA ARG A 38 -91.88 47.22 25.62
C ARG A 38 -90.56 47.89 25.25
N ASP A 39 -90.14 48.88 26.04
CA ASP A 39 -88.89 49.60 25.84
C ASP A 39 -87.74 48.85 26.52
N ARG A 40 -87.07 47.98 25.77
CA ARG A 40 -86.14 46.97 26.32
C ARG A 40 -84.71 47.30 25.93
N TYR A 41 -83.80 47.18 26.89
CA TYR A 41 -82.37 47.11 26.63
C TYR A 41 -81.76 45.82 27.19
N THR A 42 -80.60 45.44 26.65
CA THR A 42 -79.88 44.22 27.03
C THR A 42 -78.61 44.64 27.78
N PRO A 43 -78.59 44.56 29.13
CA PRO A 43 -77.45 45.03 29.92
C PRO A 43 -76.21 44.16 29.79
N ILE A 44 -76.36 42.91 29.35
CA ILE A 44 -75.27 41.95 29.20
C ILE A 44 -75.17 41.57 27.71
N PRO A 45 -74.18 42.10 26.97
CA PRO A 45 -73.98 41.75 25.56
C PRO A 45 -73.93 40.23 25.35
N GLY A 46 -74.70 39.73 24.38
CA GLY A 46 -74.76 38.29 24.05
C GLY A 46 -75.66 37.43 24.95
N ASN A 47 -76.24 37.99 26.02
CA ASN A 47 -77.22 37.30 26.86
C ASN A 47 -78.66 37.71 26.45
N ARG A 48 -79.64 36.79 26.56
CA ARG A 48 -81.06 37.08 26.25
C ARG A 48 -81.80 37.83 27.37
N THR A 49 -81.12 38.10 28.47
CA THR A 49 -81.70 38.80 29.61
C THR A 49 -81.80 40.29 29.31
N TRP A 50 -83.00 40.85 29.44
CA TRP A 50 -83.31 42.24 29.15
C TRP A 50 -83.94 42.92 30.37
N ALA A 51 -83.83 44.24 30.43
CA ALA A 51 -84.53 45.10 31.38
C ALA A 51 -85.24 46.25 30.64
N PRO A 52 -86.28 46.85 31.23
CA PRO A 52 -86.82 48.12 30.76
C PRO A 52 -85.73 49.19 30.65
N GLN A 53 -85.74 50.03 29.61
CA GLN A 53 -84.74 51.08 29.40
C GLN A 53 -84.61 52.04 30.59
N ALA A 54 -85.71 52.26 31.31
CA ALA A 54 -85.76 53.01 32.56
C ALA A 54 -84.83 52.47 33.66
N PHE A 55 -84.32 51.23 33.58
CA PHE A 55 -83.38 50.66 34.56
C PHE A 55 -81.92 50.94 34.18
N GLY A 56 -81.64 51.15 32.89
CA GLY A 56 -80.32 51.54 32.38
C GLY A 56 -80.12 53.05 32.27
N ALA A 57 -81.20 53.83 32.40
CA ALA A 57 -81.16 55.29 32.30
C ALA A 57 -80.44 55.91 33.51
N PRO A 58 -79.74 57.05 33.34
CA PRO A 58 -79.17 57.81 34.46
C PRO A 58 -80.22 58.20 35.52
N ALA A 59 -81.48 58.35 35.11
CA ALA A 59 -82.62 58.59 35.98
C ALA A 59 -82.83 57.49 37.03
N PHE A 60 -82.47 56.23 36.72
CA PHE A 60 -82.50 55.15 37.70
C PHE A 60 -81.52 55.43 38.84
N ALA A 61 -80.25 55.72 38.50
CA ALA A 61 -79.22 56.01 39.50
C ALA A 61 -79.54 57.27 40.32
N ALA A 62 -80.18 58.27 39.71
CA ALA A 62 -80.65 59.47 40.42
C ALA A 62 -81.69 59.14 41.51
N VAL A 63 -82.55 58.15 41.29
CA VAL A 63 -83.61 57.75 42.24
C VAL A 63 -83.09 56.75 43.28
N PHE A 64 -82.27 55.79 42.86
CA PHE A 64 -81.83 54.65 43.69
C PHE A 64 -80.38 54.75 44.18
N GLY A 65 -79.68 55.85 43.86
CA GLY A 65 -78.31 56.13 44.32
C GLY A 65 -77.20 55.41 43.54
N LYS A 66 -77.53 54.37 42.75
CA LYS A 66 -76.56 53.65 41.90
C LYS A 66 -77.20 53.02 40.66
N PRO A 67 -76.41 52.70 39.63
CA PRO A 67 -76.91 51.97 38.45
C PRO A 67 -77.54 50.64 38.83
N ALA A 68 -78.58 50.22 38.10
CA ALA A 68 -79.31 48.99 38.41
C ALA A 68 -78.38 47.75 38.43
N LEU A 69 -77.38 47.70 37.55
CA LEU A 69 -76.45 46.56 37.45
C LEU A 69 -75.47 46.45 38.63
N ASP A 70 -75.33 47.52 39.41
CA ASP A 70 -74.46 47.55 40.59
C ASP A 70 -75.22 47.21 41.88
N LEU A 71 -76.53 46.96 41.78
CA LEU A 71 -77.34 46.50 42.90
C LEU A 71 -76.99 45.06 43.24
N SER A 72 -76.88 44.76 44.53
CA SER A 72 -76.89 43.38 45.01
C SER A 72 -78.29 42.78 44.93
N GLN A 73 -78.37 41.45 45.00
CA GLN A 73 -79.65 40.75 45.03
C GLN A 73 -80.51 41.15 46.24
N ASP A 74 -79.87 41.42 47.39
CA ASP A 74 -80.55 41.87 48.60
C ASP A 74 -81.10 43.29 48.44
N GLU A 75 -80.37 44.18 47.79
CA GLU A 75 -80.84 45.54 47.50
C GLU A 75 -82.01 45.55 46.51
N VAL A 76 -81.98 44.70 45.48
CA VAL A 76 -83.12 44.51 44.57
C VAL A 76 -84.37 44.09 45.34
N ASN A 77 -84.23 43.17 46.31
CA ASN A 77 -85.34 42.72 47.13
C ASN A 77 -85.87 43.84 48.05
N THR A 78 -84.97 44.53 48.77
CA THR A 78 -85.29 45.65 49.67
C THR A 78 -86.02 46.77 48.93
N LEU A 79 -85.51 47.18 47.77
CA LEU A 79 -86.16 48.19 46.93
C LEU A 79 -87.51 47.70 46.38
N GLY A 80 -87.59 46.42 46.00
CA GLY A 80 -88.85 45.78 45.61
C GLY A 80 -89.90 45.82 46.71
N ASP A 81 -89.52 45.58 47.96
CA ASP A 81 -90.44 45.68 49.10
C ASP A 81 -90.83 47.12 49.40
N ARG A 82 -89.90 48.08 49.27
CA ARG A 82 -90.22 49.51 49.36
C ARG A 82 -91.27 49.95 48.34
N MET A 83 -91.16 49.51 47.08
CA MET A 83 -92.17 49.76 46.05
C MET A 83 -93.53 49.16 46.42
N LYS A 84 -93.55 47.99 47.07
CA LYS A 84 -94.78 47.34 47.57
C LYS A 84 -95.47 48.18 48.65
N GLU A 85 -94.69 48.77 49.55
CA GLU A 85 -95.21 49.64 50.60
C GLU A 85 -95.84 50.90 50.01
N CYS A 86 -95.15 51.54 49.07
CA CYS A 86 -95.68 52.70 48.35
C CYS A 86 -96.94 52.36 47.54
N GLN A 87 -96.98 51.18 46.91
CA GLN A 87 -98.18 50.68 46.23
C GLN A 87 -99.36 50.56 47.20
N LYS A 88 -99.14 49.99 48.39
CA LYS A 88 -100.18 49.89 49.43
C LYS A 88 -100.64 51.26 49.92
N ALA A 89 -99.73 52.22 50.06
CA ALA A 89 -100.06 53.59 50.43
C ALA A 89 -100.96 54.25 49.36
N ALA A 90 -100.59 54.17 48.08
CA ALA A 90 -101.39 54.66 46.98
C ALA A 90 -102.80 54.03 46.92
N THR A 91 -102.93 52.73 47.23
CA THR A 91 -104.24 52.06 47.33
C THR A 91 -105.11 52.65 48.45
N ARG A 92 -104.56 52.91 49.64
CA ARG A 92 -105.31 53.51 50.75
C ARG A 92 -105.82 54.91 50.42
N GLU A 93 -105.03 55.66 49.65
CA GLU A 93 -105.34 57.01 49.18
C GLU A 93 -106.20 57.03 47.89
N ARG A 94 -106.61 55.85 47.39
CA ARG A 94 -107.41 55.68 46.16
C ARG A 94 -106.74 56.24 44.88
N ARG A 95 -105.40 56.28 44.84
CA ARG A 95 -104.60 56.72 43.70
C ARG A 95 -104.26 55.54 42.78
N TYR A 96 -105.24 55.09 42.00
CA TYR A 96 -105.16 53.85 41.22
C TYR A 96 -104.08 53.85 40.12
N ASP A 97 -103.81 54.99 39.47
CA ASP A 97 -102.78 55.07 38.43
C ASP A 97 -101.37 54.87 39.00
N ALA A 98 -101.08 55.49 40.15
CA ALA A 98 -99.83 55.30 40.89
C ALA A 98 -99.67 53.84 41.37
N GLN A 99 -100.75 53.23 41.89
CA GLN A 99 -100.76 51.82 42.28
C GLN A 99 -100.42 50.90 41.09
N LYS A 100 -101.04 51.13 39.92
CA LYS A 100 -100.84 50.33 38.72
C LYS A 100 -99.41 50.46 38.19
N ALA A 101 -98.87 51.68 38.14
CA ALA A 101 -97.50 51.95 37.72
C ALA A 101 -96.47 51.29 38.64
N LEU A 102 -96.61 51.46 39.96
CA LEU A 102 -95.73 50.84 40.96
C LEU A 102 -95.78 49.31 40.91
N ASN A 103 -96.97 48.72 40.74
CA ASN A 103 -97.11 47.26 40.65
C ASN A 103 -96.42 46.69 39.40
N ALA A 104 -96.60 47.34 38.24
CA ALA A 104 -95.98 46.93 36.99
C ALA A 104 -94.44 47.10 37.05
N ALA A 105 -93.97 48.25 37.54
CA ALA A 105 -92.55 48.55 37.70
C ALA A 105 -91.88 47.57 38.67
N ARG A 106 -92.48 47.30 39.83
CA ARG A 106 -91.96 46.34 40.82
C ARG A 106 -91.81 44.93 40.26
N GLY A 107 -92.84 44.43 39.57
CA GLY A 107 -92.82 43.09 38.99
C GLY A 107 -91.70 42.93 37.94
N LEU A 108 -91.50 43.96 37.11
CA LEU A 108 -90.40 43.99 36.15
C LEU A 108 -89.04 44.16 36.85
N PHE A 109 -88.96 45.02 37.86
CA PHE A 109 -87.73 45.31 38.59
C PHE A 109 -87.15 44.08 39.26
N VAL A 110 -87.89 43.50 40.21
CA VAL A 110 -87.41 42.31 40.94
C VAL A 110 -87.20 41.14 39.98
N GLY A 111 -88.16 40.88 39.10
CA GLY A 111 -88.11 39.73 38.20
C GLY A 111 -86.98 39.79 37.16
N ARG A 112 -86.64 40.98 36.66
CA ARG A 112 -85.56 41.15 35.67
C ARG A 112 -84.20 41.32 36.31
N MET A 113 -84.09 42.15 37.35
CA MET A 113 -82.81 42.38 38.01
C MET A 113 -82.24 41.11 38.62
N THR A 114 -83.07 40.25 39.23
CA THR A 114 -82.59 38.95 39.72
C THR A 114 -81.99 38.07 38.62
N ARG A 115 -82.60 38.04 37.43
CA ARG A 115 -82.06 37.24 36.31
C ARG A 115 -80.78 37.86 35.75
N ILE A 116 -80.71 39.19 35.69
CA ILE A 116 -79.53 39.92 35.21
C ILE A 116 -78.35 39.69 36.17
N LEU A 117 -78.56 39.83 37.47
CA LEU A 117 -77.53 39.62 38.48
C LEU A 117 -77.06 38.15 38.55
N ALA A 118 -77.97 37.19 38.39
CA ALA A 118 -77.59 35.79 38.28
C ALA A 118 -76.74 35.52 37.01
N ALA A 119 -77.07 36.17 35.90
CA ALA A 119 -76.32 36.05 34.65
C ALA A 119 -74.92 36.70 34.74
N THR A 120 -74.78 37.88 35.35
CA THR A 120 -73.47 38.51 35.56
C THR A 120 -72.58 37.68 36.49
N ALA A 121 -73.13 37.16 37.59
CA ALA A 121 -72.41 36.25 38.49
C ALA A 121 -71.96 34.96 37.78
N GLY A 122 -72.81 34.41 36.89
CA GLY A 122 -72.48 33.24 36.08
C GLY A 122 -71.29 33.47 35.13
N MET A 123 -71.22 34.63 34.47
CA MET A 123 -70.10 34.97 33.59
C MET A 123 -68.79 35.18 34.35
N ALA A 124 -68.83 35.84 35.51
CA ALA A 124 -67.65 36.04 36.35
C ALA A 124 -67.06 34.69 36.82
N LYS A 125 -67.94 33.74 37.17
CA LYS A 125 -67.53 32.36 37.54
C LYS A 125 -66.92 31.60 36.35
N ALA A 126 -67.46 31.76 35.14
CA ALA A 126 -66.92 31.11 33.94
C ALA A 126 -65.52 31.65 33.58
N GLN A 127 -65.32 32.97 33.61
CA GLN A 127 -64.01 33.58 33.35
C GLN A 127 -62.94 33.15 34.37
N ALA A 128 -63.31 33.04 35.65
CA ALA A 128 -62.40 32.53 36.68
C ALA A 128 -62.01 31.06 36.45
N ALA A 129 -62.93 30.23 35.96
CA ALA A 129 -62.67 28.84 35.62
C ALA A 129 -61.71 28.70 34.41
N ASP A 130 -61.89 29.52 33.37
CA ASP A 130 -61.01 29.53 32.19
C ASP A 130 -59.58 29.95 32.53
N GLN A 131 -59.40 30.99 33.35
CA GLN A 131 -58.09 31.43 33.81
C GLN A 131 -57.39 30.41 34.73
N ALA A 132 -58.15 29.63 35.51
CA ALA A 132 -57.59 28.54 36.30
C ALA A 132 -57.15 27.36 35.40
N ALA A 133 -57.94 27.04 34.37
CA ALA A 133 -57.62 26.00 33.41
C ALA A 133 -56.34 26.33 32.62
N GLU A 134 -56.17 27.58 32.18
CA GLU A 134 -54.97 28.01 31.45
C GLU A 134 -53.71 27.93 32.31
N ARG A 135 -53.77 28.36 33.59
CA ARG A 135 -52.65 28.23 34.53
C ARG A 135 -52.26 26.77 34.74
N ALA A 136 -53.24 25.88 34.96
CA ALA A 136 -52.99 24.46 35.11
C ALA A 136 -52.38 23.82 33.85
N GLN A 137 -52.77 24.27 32.65
CA GLN A 137 -52.17 23.81 31.39
C GLN A 137 -50.72 24.25 31.25
N ARG A 138 -50.40 25.51 31.57
CA ARG A 138 -49.02 26.02 31.55
C ARG A 138 -48.12 25.29 32.55
N GLU A 139 -48.61 25.07 33.77
CA GLU A 139 -47.87 24.30 34.79
C GLU A 139 -47.62 22.85 34.34
N ARG A 140 -48.62 22.19 33.75
CA ARG A 140 -48.45 20.85 33.18
C ARG A 140 -47.45 20.84 32.01
N ALA A 141 -47.44 21.86 31.17
CA ALA A 141 -46.48 21.98 30.06
C ALA A 141 -45.05 22.15 30.60
N VAL A 142 -44.84 23.02 31.59
CA VAL A 142 -43.54 23.20 32.26
C VAL A 142 -43.11 21.91 32.96
N ALA A 143 -43.99 21.25 33.71
CA ALA A 143 -43.69 19.99 34.37
C ALA A 143 -43.33 18.88 33.37
N ARG A 144 -44.03 18.78 32.24
CA ARG A 144 -43.69 17.85 31.15
C ARG A 144 -42.34 18.16 30.52
N GLN A 145 -42.02 19.44 30.32
CA GLN A 145 -40.73 19.86 29.78
C GLN A 145 -39.59 19.52 30.74
N GLN A 146 -39.75 19.81 32.05
CA GLN A 146 -38.78 19.45 33.08
C GLN A 146 -38.62 17.93 33.22
N ALA A 147 -39.71 17.17 33.16
CA ALA A 147 -39.66 15.70 33.18
C ALA A 147 -38.91 15.14 31.97
N ARG A 148 -39.16 15.68 30.76
CA ARG A 148 -38.46 15.30 29.53
C ARG A 148 -36.97 15.64 29.60
N GLN A 149 -36.60 16.79 30.17
CA GLN A 149 -35.19 17.18 30.37
C GLN A 149 -34.48 16.20 31.33
N ARG A 150 -35.07 15.87 32.49
CA ARG A 150 -34.48 14.91 33.43
C ARG A 150 -34.34 13.50 32.82
N GLN A 151 -35.35 13.07 32.06
CA GLN A 151 -35.28 11.80 31.33
C GLN A 151 -34.15 11.82 30.29
N GLY A 152 -34.01 12.92 29.55
CA GLY A 152 -32.93 13.13 28.58
C GLY A 152 -31.54 13.10 29.22
N GLU A 153 -31.35 13.76 30.35
CA GLU A 153 -30.07 13.75 31.08
C GLU A 153 -29.70 12.34 31.57
N GLY A 154 -30.65 11.62 32.17
CA GLY A 154 -30.43 10.24 32.62
C GLY A 154 -30.14 9.30 31.44
N ALA A 155 -30.85 9.47 30.34
CA ALA A 155 -30.67 8.73 29.10
C ALA A 155 -29.27 8.96 28.51
N VAL A 156 -28.84 10.22 28.39
CA VAL A 156 -27.51 10.60 27.88
C VAL A 156 -26.41 10.04 28.78
N ARG A 157 -26.51 10.18 30.10
CA ARG A 157 -25.51 9.62 31.04
C ARG A 157 -25.42 8.11 30.95
N ASN A 158 -26.56 7.41 30.87
CA ASN A 158 -26.57 5.95 30.73
C ASN A 158 -25.92 5.49 29.42
N PHE A 159 -26.12 6.23 28.32
CA PHE A 159 -25.46 5.92 27.06
C PHE A 159 -23.97 6.25 27.12
N LEU A 160 -23.60 7.39 27.69
CA LEU A 160 -22.21 7.78 27.90
C LEU A 160 -21.47 6.72 28.71
N ALA A 161 -22.03 6.25 29.82
CA ALA A 161 -21.46 5.16 30.61
C ALA A 161 -21.21 3.87 29.78
N LYS A 162 -22.12 3.54 28.85
CA LYS A 162 -21.94 2.38 27.93
C LYS A 162 -20.84 2.63 26.90
N LEU A 163 -20.70 3.85 26.40
CA LEU A 163 -19.61 4.24 25.49
C LEU A 163 -18.26 4.17 26.22
N LEU A 164 -18.18 4.71 27.44
CA LEU A 164 -16.95 4.71 28.23
C LEU A 164 -16.58 3.31 28.72
N GLY A 165 -17.57 2.44 28.96
CA GLY A 165 -17.39 1.02 29.32
C GLY A 165 -17.06 0.09 28.14
N GLN A 166 -16.87 0.61 26.92
CA GLN A 166 -16.39 -0.22 25.80
C GLN A 166 -14.97 -0.74 26.08
N PRO A 167 -14.60 -1.92 25.56
CA PRO A 167 -13.25 -2.46 25.69
C PRO A 167 -12.18 -1.51 25.16
N ASP A 168 -11.07 -1.44 25.89
CA ASP A 168 -9.91 -0.63 25.54
C ASP A 168 -9.40 -1.03 24.15
N SER A 169 -9.41 -0.08 23.22
CA SER A 169 -8.98 -0.31 21.84
C SER A 169 -8.45 0.97 21.19
N PRO A 170 -7.51 0.84 20.23
CA PRO A 170 -7.08 1.94 19.37
C PRO A 170 -8.24 2.74 18.76
N GLU A 171 -9.26 2.02 18.29
CA GLU A 171 -10.44 2.56 17.63
C GLU A 171 -11.29 3.40 18.60
N LEU A 172 -11.50 2.92 19.84
CA LEU A 172 -12.20 3.67 20.87
C LEU A 172 -11.47 4.96 21.22
N LEU A 173 -10.15 4.91 21.46
CA LEU A 173 -9.37 6.12 21.76
C LEU A 173 -9.45 7.14 20.62
N ARG A 174 -9.30 6.67 19.37
CA ARG A 174 -9.42 7.53 18.17
C ARG A 174 -10.79 8.20 18.12
N ASP A 175 -11.86 7.44 18.28
CA ASP A 175 -13.22 7.95 18.19
C ASP A 175 -13.56 8.94 19.32
N LEU A 176 -13.14 8.66 20.56
CA LEU A 176 -13.32 9.58 21.68
C LEU A 176 -12.64 10.94 21.42
N VAL A 177 -11.43 10.96 20.86
CA VAL A 177 -10.77 12.22 20.50
C VAL A 177 -11.47 12.93 19.34
N LEU A 178 -12.02 12.19 18.37
CA LEU A 178 -12.82 12.79 17.29
C LEU A 178 -14.10 13.43 17.82
N LEU A 179 -14.76 12.82 18.80
CA LEU A 179 -15.95 13.38 19.47
C LEU A 179 -15.65 14.70 20.19
N ARG A 180 -14.42 14.91 20.65
CA ARG A 180 -13.98 16.13 21.35
C ARG A 180 -13.56 17.27 20.43
N ARG A 181 -13.70 17.12 19.11
CA ARG A 181 -13.42 18.21 18.18
C ARG A 181 -14.49 19.31 18.29
N PRO A 182 -14.14 20.59 18.06
CA PRO A 182 -15.11 21.69 18.10
C PRO A 182 -16.29 21.49 17.13
N GLN A 183 -16.02 20.85 15.99
CA GLN A 183 -17.02 20.44 15.02
C GLN A 183 -17.40 18.98 15.27
N ALA A 184 -18.70 18.69 15.28
CA ALA A 184 -19.18 17.33 15.39
C ALA A 184 -18.56 16.47 14.26
N PRO A 185 -17.94 15.33 14.60
CA PRO A 185 -17.34 14.48 13.59
C PRO A 185 -18.43 13.93 12.66
N ASP A 186 -18.11 13.80 11.38
CA ASP A 186 -18.94 13.01 10.45
C ASP A 186 -19.03 11.58 11.00
N PRO A 187 -20.22 11.00 11.19
CA PRO A 187 -20.39 9.63 11.67
C PRO A 187 -19.58 8.60 10.88
N ASN A 188 -19.30 8.83 9.59
CA ASN A 188 -18.48 7.94 8.77
C ASN A 188 -16.99 7.95 9.14
N GLN A 189 -16.54 8.96 9.90
CA GLN A 189 -15.17 9.02 10.42
C GLN A 189 -15.00 8.20 11.71
N LEU A 190 -16.09 7.89 12.41
CA LEU A 190 -16.08 7.11 13.64
C LEU A 190 -16.09 5.62 13.29
N THR A 191 -15.18 4.86 13.90
CA THR A 191 -14.94 3.45 13.57
C THR A 191 -15.78 2.50 14.41
N THR A 192 -16.12 2.88 15.64
CA THR A 192 -16.91 2.08 16.56
C THR A 192 -18.41 2.37 16.38
N PRO A 193 -19.27 1.34 16.36
CA PRO A 193 -20.72 1.54 16.31
C PRO A 193 -21.26 2.37 17.48
N PHE A 194 -20.67 2.23 18.66
CA PHE A 194 -21.07 2.98 19.85
C PHE A 194 -20.80 4.48 19.74
N ALA A 195 -19.64 4.90 19.22
CA ALA A 195 -19.35 6.33 19.03
C ALA A 195 -20.27 6.96 17.98
N ARG A 196 -20.57 6.24 16.89
CA ARG A 196 -21.55 6.70 15.86
C ARG A 196 -22.93 6.90 16.45
N ASN A 197 -23.43 5.91 17.17
CA ASN A 197 -24.73 6.00 17.79
C ASN A 197 -24.77 7.08 18.87
N PHE A 198 -23.65 7.35 19.55
CA PHE A 198 -23.57 8.39 20.57
C PHE A 198 -23.87 9.77 20.00
N THR A 199 -23.26 10.18 18.87
CA THR A 199 -23.48 11.52 18.29
C THR A 199 -24.95 11.79 17.98
N ASP A 200 -25.61 10.81 17.36
CA ASP A 200 -27.04 10.90 17.05
C ASP A 200 -27.87 10.92 18.34
N TYR A 201 -27.47 10.11 19.31
CA TYR A 201 -28.16 9.98 20.58
C TYR A 201 -28.07 11.22 21.46
N VAL A 202 -26.94 11.94 21.54
CA VAL A 202 -26.87 13.21 22.28
C VAL A 202 -27.57 14.34 21.53
N SER A 203 -27.49 14.36 20.19
CA SER A 203 -28.15 15.39 19.37
C SER A 203 -29.67 15.36 19.51
N GLN A 204 -30.29 14.17 19.59
CA GLN A 204 -31.75 14.05 19.79
C GLN A 204 -32.25 14.70 21.10
N TRP A 205 -31.35 14.90 22.07
CA TRP A 205 -31.63 15.53 23.37
C TRP A 205 -31.16 17.00 23.43
N GLY A 206 -30.73 17.58 22.31
CA GLY A 206 -30.22 18.96 22.25
C GLY A 206 -28.89 19.14 22.98
N LYS A 207 -28.13 18.06 23.15
CA LYS A 207 -26.82 18.03 23.80
C LYS A 207 -25.71 17.86 22.77
N SER A 208 -24.49 18.17 23.18
CA SER A 208 -23.27 18.02 22.39
C SER A 208 -22.25 17.17 23.13
N PRO A 209 -21.41 16.36 22.45
CA PRO A 209 -20.24 15.74 23.07
C PRO A 209 -19.27 16.74 23.72
N ASN A 210 -19.39 18.03 23.39
CA ASN A 210 -18.61 19.12 23.96
C ASN A 210 -19.27 19.82 25.16
N ASP A 211 -20.46 19.40 25.59
CA ASP A 211 -21.07 19.91 26.81
C ASP A 211 -20.17 19.58 28.02
N PRO A 212 -19.95 20.50 28.98
CA PRO A 212 -18.90 20.36 30.00
C PRO A 212 -18.93 19.06 30.82
N ASP A 213 -20.12 18.55 31.13
CA ASP A 213 -20.33 17.32 31.89
C ASP A 213 -19.95 16.07 31.08
N ILE A 214 -20.34 16.03 29.80
CA ILE A 214 -20.01 14.94 28.88
C ILE A 214 -18.52 14.98 28.51
N ALA A 215 -18.02 16.19 28.22
CA ALA A 215 -16.65 16.48 27.85
C ALA A 215 -15.66 15.98 28.90
N ALA A 216 -15.91 16.28 30.18
CA ALA A 216 -15.02 15.87 31.28
C ALA A 216 -14.91 14.36 31.43
N GLU A 217 -16.01 13.61 31.26
CA GLU A 217 -15.98 12.15 31.33
C GLU A 217 -15.25 11.52 30.13
N ILE A 218 -15.48 12.07 28.92
CA ILE A 218 -14.76 11.63 27.71
C ILE A 218 -13.26 11.93 27.84
N ASP A 219 -12.87 13.12 28.29
CA ASP A 219 -11.47 13.51 28.47
C ASP A 219 -10.78 12.63 29.52
N GLY A 220 -11.45 12.35 30.64
CA GLY A 220 -10.94 11.41 31.64
C GLY A 220 -10.70 10.01 31.06
N ARG A 221 -11.63 9.50 30.24
CA ARG A 221 -11.46 8.19 29.59
C ARG A 221 -10.33 8.19 28.56
N ILE A 222 -10.21 9.25 27.75
CA ILE A 222 -9.09 9.43 26.81
C ILE A 222 -7.76 9.33 27.55
N ASP A 223 -7.64 10.02 28.69
CA ASP A 223 -6.40 10.01 29.48
C ASP A 223 -6.11 8.62 30.07
N THR A 224 -7.13 7.88 30.55
CA THR A 224 -6.92 6.49 31.02
C THR A 224 -6.51 5.51 29.93
N LEU A 225 -6.96 5.71 28.69
CA LEU A 225 -6.70 4.80 27.57
C LEU A 225 -5.36 5.06 26.88
N ARG A 226 -4.87 6.30 26.92
CA ARG A 226 -3.71 6.73 26.14
C ARG A 226 -2.45 5.95 26.51
N ASP A 227 -2.05 5.94 27.78
CA ASP A 227 -0.79 5.35 28.20
C ASP A 227 -0.71 3.82 27.98
N PRO A 228 -1.74 3.02 28.32
CA PRO A 228 -1.73 1.58 28.03
C PRO A 228 -1.61 1.28 26.53
N LEU A 229 -2.29 2.04 25.67
CA LEU A 229 -2.21 1.85 24.22
C LEU A 229 -0.85 2.25 23.65
N LEU A 230 -0.21 3.30 24.18
CA LEU A 230 1.18 3.64 23.82
C LEU A 230 2.14 2.53 24.25
N ALA A 231 1.98 2.01 25.47
CA ALA A 231 2.80 0.91 25.99
C ALA A 231 2.65 -0.38 25.16
N ASP A 232 1.43 -0.71 24.69
CA ASP A 232 1.22 -1.83 23.76
C ASP A 232 1.97 -1.63 22.44
N VAL A 233 1.91 -0.43 21.86
CA VAL A 233 2.63 -0.12 20.62
C VAL A 233 4.15 -0.25 20.82
N GLU A 234 4.69 0.25 21.92
CA GLU A 234 6.11 0.12 22.29
C GLU A 234 6.49 -1.35 22.47
N HIS A 235 5.67 -2.13 23.19
CA HIS A 235 5.88 -3.56 23.37
C HIS A 235 5.89 -4.31 22.02
N ARG A 236 4.98 -3.98 21.12
CA ARG A 236 4.94 -4.55 19.76
C ARG A 236 6.18 -4.18 18.94
N MET A 237 6.75 -2.99 19.12
CA MET A 237 8.02 -2.61 18.50
C MET A 237 9.20 -3.43 19.08
N ASP A 238 9.21 -3.64 20.39
CA ASP A 238 10.26 -4.41 21.07
C ASP A 238 10.22 -5.89 20.68
N ALA A 239 9.02 -6.44 20.48
CA ALA A 239 8.80 -7.81 20.03
C ALA A 239 9.27 -8.08 18.58
N VAL A 240 9.58 -7.05 17.79
CA VAL A 240 10.08 -7.25 16.42
C VAL A 240 11.49 -7.85 16.46
N PRO A 241 11.74 -9.02 15.82
CA PRO A 241 13.06 -9.66 15.85
C PRO A 241 14.13 -8.87 15.09
N SER A 242 15.34 -8.78 15.66
CA SER A 242 16.52 -8.15 15.04
C SER A 242 16.96 -8.88 13.78
N SER A 243 16.44 -8.45 12.62
CA SER A 243 16.76 -9.01 11.31
C SER A 243 16.56 -7.95 10.22
N GLY A 244 17.11 -8.20 9.02
CA GLY A 244 16.89 -7.32 7.87
C GLY A 244 15.41 -7.12 7.53
N LYS A 245 14.60 -8.19 7.61
CA LYS A 245 13.13 -8.13 7.44
C LYS A 245 12.48 -7.41 8.63
N GLY A 246 12.97 -7.65 9.84
CA GLY A 246 12.49 -7.01 11.06
C GLY A 246 12.55 -5.49 11.02
N LEU A 247 13.60 -4.89 10.46
CA LEU A 247 13.68 -3.43 10.30
C LEU A 247 12.51 -2.86 9.46
N GLY A 248 12.09 -3.57 8.41
CA GLY A 248 10.90 -3.23 7.64
C GLY A 248 9.61 -3.38 8.45
N THR A 249 9.48 -4.48 9.20
CA THR A 249 8.33 -4.71 10.10
C THR A 249 8.22 -3.65 11.19
N LEU A 250 9.34 -3.23 11.79
CA LEU A 250 9.36 -2.18 12.81
C LEU A 250 8.78 -0.86 12.28
N LYS A 251 9.16 -0.47 11.05
CA LYS A 251 8.60 0.71 10.36
C LYS A 251 7.09 0.57 10.14
N GLN A 252 6.63 -0.63 9.77
CA GLN A 252 5.21 -0.92 9.58
C GLN A 252 4.42 -0.83 10.89
N VAL A 253 4.96 -1.32 12.01
CA VAL A 253 4.32 -1.19 13.33
C VAL A 253 4.11 0.28 13.70
N LEU A 254 5.14 1.12 13.52
CA LEU A 254 5.01 2.57 13.76
C LEU A 254 3.98 3.24 12.84
N ALA A 255 4.01 2.91 11.55
CA ALA A 255 3.05 3.46 10.57
C ALA A 255 1.61 3.06 10.94
N GLN A 256 1.36 1.79 11.25
CA GLN A 256 0.05 1.30 11.68
C GLN A 256 -0.42 1.98 12.96
N ALA A 257 0.47 2.26 13.91
CA ALA A 257 0.12 3.01 15.11
C ALA A 257 -0.32 4.45 14.74
N PHE A 258 0.43 5.15 13.89
CA PHE A 258 0.02 6.49 13.43
C PHE A 258 -1.27 6.47 12.62
N ASP A 259 -1.55 5.44 11.83
CA ASP A 259 -2.81 5.35 11.10
C ASP A 259 -4.00 5.09 12.02
N ARG A 260 -3.83 4.18 13.01
CA ARG A 260 -4.92 3.76 13.91
C ARG A 260 -5.22 4.75 15.02
N ILE A 261 -4.22 5.32 15.67
CA ILE A 261 -4.40 6.23 16.82
C ILE A 261 -3.89 7.64 16.56
N GLY A 262 -3.34 7.94 15.37
CA GLY A 262 -2.72 9.24 15.06
C GLY A 262 -3.56 10.48 15.40
N PRO A 263 -4.89 10.50 15.13
CA PRO A 263 -5.74 11.61 15.55
C PRO A 263 -5.80 11.84 17.06
N ALA A 264 -5.57 10.79 17.85
CA ALA A 264 -5.59 10.81 19.31
C ALA A 264 -4.23 11.08 19.98
N LEU A 265 -3.14 11.00 19.21
CA LEU A 265 -1.79 11.22 19.70
C LEU A 265 -1.50 12.72 19.88
N ARG A 266 -1.12 13.09 21.11
CA ARG A 266 -0.54 14.40 21.43
C ARG A 266 0.86 14.54 20.79
N PRO A 267 1.39 15.77 20.63
CA PRO A 267 2.75 15.97 20.14
C PRO A 267 3.82 15.19 20.93
N ASP A 268 3.67 15.11 22.24
CA ASP A 268 4.59 14.36 23.11
C ASP A 268 4.51 12.85 22.87
N ASP A 269 3.31 12.29 22.69
CA ASP A 269 3.11 10.88 22.36
C ASP A 269 3.78 10.52 21.03
N ARG A 270 3.63 11.40 20.03
CA ARG A 270 4.28 11.22 18.72
C ARG A 270 5.79 11.25 18.85
N THR A 271 6.31 12.13 19.70
CA THR A 271 7.75 12.24 19.98
C THR A 271 8.27 11.00 20.71
N ARG A 272 7.53 10.52 21.71
CA ARG A 272 7.80 9.28 22.47
C ARG A 272 7.88 8.07 21.53
N LEU A 273 6.84 7.82 20.73
CA LEU A 273 6.84 6.67 19.80
C LEU A 273 7.95 6.75 18.74
N LYS A 274 8.24 7.96 18.21
CA LYS A 274 9.36 8.15 17.28
C LYS A 274 10.71 7.92 17.96
N GLY A 275 10.88 8.36 19.20
CA GLY A 275 12.06 8.13 20.01
C GLY A 275 12.28 6.63 20.29
N HIS A 276 11.23 5.93 20.73
CA HIS A 276 11.25 4.48 20.96
C HIS A 276 11.59 3.72 19.68
N TYR A 277 10.93 4.05 18.57
CA TYR A 277 11.25 3.50 17.25
C TYR A 277 12.71 3.74 16.86
N ALA A 278 13.23 4.96 17.03
CA ALA A 278 14.61 5.28 16.68
C ALA A 278 15.61 4.47 17.52
N ALA A 279 15.41 4.41 18.84
CA ALA A 279 16.23 3.62 19.75
C ALA A 279 16.21 2.12 19.38
N ARG A 280 15.02 1.56 19.17
CA ARG A 280 14.86 0.15 18.78
C ARG A 280 15.49 -0.15 17.43
N ARG A 281 15.31 0.73 16.44
CA ARG A 281 15.93 0.61 15.11
C ARG A 281 17.45 0.62 15.20
N THR A 282 18.03 1.53 15.98
CA THR A 282 19.49 1.58 16.18
C THR A 282 20.02 0.29 16.80
N ALA A 283 19.36 -0.25 17.83
CA ALA A 283 19.74 -1.53 18.43
C ALA A 283 19.66 -2.68 17.39
N MET A 284 18.56 -2.79 16.66
CA MET A 284 18.39 -3.82 15.61
C MET A 284 19.43 -3.69 14.49
N GLN A 285 19.78 -2.47 14.08
CA GLN A 285 20.84 -2.24 13.10
C GLN A 285 22.20 -2.72 13.60
N ALA A 286 22.51 -2.51 14.89
CA ALA A 286 23.73 -3.02 15.50
C ALA A 286 23.76 -4.55 15.51
N ASP A 287 22.66 -5.20 15.91
CA ASP A 287 22.54 -6.67 15.90
C ASP A 287 22.70 -7.26 14.50
N VAL A 288 22.00 -6.70 13.50
CA VAL A 288 22.09 -7.14 12.09
C VAL A 288 23.52 -6.98 11.57
N THR A 289 24.18 -5.87 11.92
CA THR A 289 25.58 -5.62 11.55
C THR A 289 26.51 -6.63 12.20
N GLY A 290 26.35 -6.89 13.50
CA GLY A 290 27.12 -7.89 14.25
C GLY A 290 26.96 -9.30 13.67
N PHE A 291 25.72 -9.71 13.42
CA PHE A 291 25.41 -10.99 12.78
C PHE A 291 26.07 -11.13 11.40
N ALA A 292 25.97 -10.11 10.54
CA ALA A 292 26.58 -10.13 9.21
C ALA A 292 28.09 -10.28 9.30
N ARG A 293 28.76 -9.52 10.18
CA ARG A 293 30.22 -9.60 10.39
C ARG A 293 30.64 -11.00 10.83
N GLU A 294 29.96 -11.56 11.82
CA GLU A 294 30.28 -12.87 12.37
C GLU A 294 30.10 -13.98 11.32
N ASN A 295 28.99 -13.97 10.58
CA ASN A 295 28.73 -14.96 9.55
C ASN A 295 29.74 -14.88 8.41
N ILE A 296 30.07 -13.67 7.95
CA ILE A 296 31.09 -13.46 6.91
C ILE A 296 32.45 -13.99 7.40
N ALA A 297 32.87 -13.64 8.62
CA ALA A 297 34.14 -14.07 9.17
C ALA A 297 34.28 -15.61 9.27
N LYS A 298 33.17 -16.32 9.51
CA LYS A 298 33.11 -17.78 9.63
C LYS A 298 33.06 -18.53 8.29
N LEU A 299 32.86 -17.85 7.15
CA LEU A 299 32.72 -18.53 5.85
C LEU A 299 33.96 -19.35 5.49
N PRO A 300 33.84 -20.62 5.07
CA PRO A 300 35.00 -21.49 4.83
C PRO A 300 35.86 -21.02 3.65
N ALA A 301 37.14 -21.38 3.67
CA ALA A 301 38.08 -21.07 2.58
C ALA A 301 37.92 -22.03 1.39
N THR A 302 36.75 -21.98 0.76
CA THR A 302 36.34 -22.80 -0.40
C THR A 302 35.81 -21.91 -1.52
N PRO A 303 35.66 -22.43 -2.75
CA PRO A 303 35.01 -21.68 -3.84
C PRO A 303 33.60 -21.20 -3.47
N ASP A 304 32.80 -22.02 -2.79
CA ASP A 304 31.46 -21.64 -2.32
C ASP A 304 31.49 -20.56 -1.24
N GLY A 305 32.51 -20.57 -0.38
CA GLY A 305 32.76 -19.49 0.58
C GLY A 305 32.99 -18.16 -0.14
N LEU A 306 33.78 -18.16 -1.21
CA LEU A 306 34.04 -16.97 -2.04
C LEU A 306 32.77 -16.42 -2.69
N VAL A 307 31.95 -17.30 -3.28
CA VAL A 307 30.64 -16.93 -3.86
C VAL A 307 29.70 -16.38 -2.78
N THR A 308 29.70 -16.99 -1.59
CA THR A 308 28.86 -16.56 -0.47
C THR A 308 29.25 -15.17 0.03
N VAL A 309 30.55 -14.84 0.13
CA VAL A 309 31.01 -13.47 0.46
C VAL A 309 30.49 -12.46 -0.56
N GLN A 310 30.57 -12.77 -1.87
CA GLN A 310 30.06 -11.88 -2.92
C GLN A 310 28.55 -11.68 -2.84
N ARG A 311 27.79 -12.72 -2.48
CA ARG A 311 26.35 -12.60 -2.22
C ARG A 311 26.10 -11.65 -1.05
N TRP A 312 26.79 -11.80 0.08
CA TRP A 312 26.69 -10.89 1.21
C TRP A 312 26.97 -9.45 0.82
N ARG A 313 28.01 -9.17 0.01
CA ARG A 313 28.30 -7.80 -0.48
C ARG A 313 27.12 -7.18 -1.22
N ARG A 314 26.39 -7.95 -2.03
CA ARG A 314 25.17 -7.46 -2.72
C ARG A 314 23.99 -7.28 -1.77
N GLU A 315 23.81 -8.18 -0.83
CA GLU A 315 22.72 -8.12 0.16
C GLU A 315 22.89 -6.95 1.13
N ILE A 316 24.13 -6.66 1.56
CA ILE A 316 24.47 -5.53 2.42
C ILE A 316 24.00 -4.22 1.82
N LEU A 317 24.02 -4.05 0.49
CA LEU A 317 23.51 -2.84 -0.19
C LEU A 317 22.00 -2.64 -0.02
N ARG A 318 21.24 -3.70 0.27
CA ARG A 318 19.79 -3.65 0.47
C ARG A 318 19.38 -3.59 1.94
N MET A 319 20.32 -3.82 2.86
CA MET A 319 20.05 -3.74 4.29
C MET A 319 19.78 -2.30 4.72
N ASP A 320 18.80 -2.13 5.61
CA ASP A 320 18.46 -0.86 6.24
C ASP A 320 19.43 -0.51 7.38
N VAL A 321 20.73 -0.45 7.07
CA VAL A 321 21.81 -0.06 7.99
C VAL A 321 22.39 1.30 7.61
N THR A 322 23.04 1.95 8.57
CA THR A 322 23.73 3.23 8.33
C THR A 322 24.88 3.07 7.33
N ALA A 323 25.30 4.17 6.71
CA ALA A 323 26.44 4.16 5.78
C ALA A 323 27.74 3.67 6.46
N ALA A 324 27.98 4.07 7.72
CA ALA A 324 29.15 3.64 8.49
C ALA A 324 29.13 2.13 8.75
N GLN A 325 28.01 1.59 9.22
CA GLN A 325 27.83 0.13 9.42
C GLN A 325 28.02 -0.62 8.10
N ARG A 326 27.46 -0.12 7.00
CA ARG A 326 27.60 -0.72 5.67
C ARG A 326 29.06 -0.83 5.24
N GLN A 327 29.82 0.26 5.40
CA GLN A 327 31.26 0.28 5.09
C GLN A 327 32.05 -0.68 5.98
N ASP A 328 31.68 -0.80 7.26
CA ASP A 328 32.31 -1.77 8.17
C ASP A 328 32.09 -3.22 7.70
N ILE A 329 30.87 -3.60 7.33
CA ILE A 329 30.59 -4.96 6.82
C ILE A 329 31.31 -5.20 5.47
N ILE A 330 31.35 -4.19 4.58
CA ILE A 330 32.08 -4.29 3.30
C ILE A 330 33.57 -4.56 3.55
N ARG A 331 34.20 -3.84 4.49
CA ARG A 331 35.60 -4.06 4.86
C ARG A 331 35.84 -5.48 5.37
N VAL A 332 34.96 -5.99 6.23
CA VAL A 332 35.04 -7.38 6.73
C VAL A 332 34.86 -8.39 5.60
N ALA A 333 33.94 -8.13 4.66
CA ALA A 333 33.72 -8.96 3.49
C ALA A 333 34.95 -8.99 2.57
N GLU A 334 35.56 -7.83 2.30
CA GLU A 334 36.76 -7.73 1.46
C GLU A 334 37.96 -8.43 2.11
N ALA A 335 38.20 -8.20 3.40
CA ALA A 335 39.24 -8.91 4.13
C ALA A 335 39.04 -10.42 4.09
N ARG A 336 37.81 -10.90 4.28
CA ARG A 336 37.51 -12.35 4.18
C ARG A 336 37.65 -12.87 2.76
N GLN A 337 37.18 -12.12 1.76
CA GLN A 337 37.28 -12.46 0.34
C GLN A 337 38.74 -12.71 -0.06
N THR A 338 39.62 -11.77 0.30
CA THR A 338 41.07 -11.88 0.06
C THR A 338 41.65 -13.09 0.78
N ALA A 339 41.35 -13.29 2.07
CA ALA A 339 41.87 -14.42 2.83
C ALA A 339 41.44 -15.79 2.27
N ILE A 340 40.20 -15.92 1.80
CA ILE A 340 39.72 -17.13 1.13
C ILE A 340 40.48 -17.34 -0.19
N ALA A 341 40.60 -16.29 -1.00
CA ALA A 341 41.27 -16.35 -2.29
C ALA A 341 42.76 -16.70 -2.17
N ASP A 342 43.46 -16.12 -1.18
CA ASP A 342 44.86 -16.43 -0.88
C ASP A 342 45.04 -17.90 -0.52
N ARG A 343 44.13 -18.45 0.29
CA ARG A 343 44.17 -19.88 0.66
C ARG A 343 43.85 -20.80 -0.51
N LEU A 344 42.96 -20.40 -1.41
CA LEU A 344 42.68 -21.15 -2.65
C LEU A 344 43.89 -21.15 -3.58
N LEU A 345 44.58 -20.00 -3.74
CA LEU A 345 45.81 -19.91 -4.50
C LEU A 345 46.93 -20.73 -3.87
N ALA A 346 47.12 -20.67 -2.55
CA ALA A 346 48.13 -21.49 -1.87
C ALA A 346 47.88 -23.01 -2.07
N LYS A 347 46.62 -23.46 -1.99
CA LYS A 347 46.25 -24.85 -2.29
C LYS A 347 46.51 -25.22 -3.75
N ALA A 348 46.22 -24.31 -4.68
CA ALA A 348 46.50 -24.53 -6.09
C ALA A 348 48.00 -24.58 -6.37
N THR A 349 48.79 -23.69 -5.76
CA THR A 349 50.27 -23.73 -5.80
C THR A 349 50.79 -25.08 -5.36
N ALA A 350 50.32 -25.61 -4.22
CA ALA A 350 50.71 -26.95 -3.75
C ALA A 350 50.27 -28.06 -4.73
N ALA A 351 49.14 -27.91 -5.41
CA ALA A 351 48.66 -28.87 -6.39
C ALA A 351 49.47 -28.86 -7.70
N LEU A 352 50.16 -27.76 -8.03
CA LEU A 352 51.03 -27.69 -9.21
C LEU A 352 52.18 -28.71 -9.13
N GLU A 353 52.77 -28.89 -7.94
CA GLU A 353 53.86 -29.86 -7.70
C GLU A 353 53.45 -31.30 -8.04
N ALA A 354 52.18 -31.65 -7.84
CA ALA A 354 51.67 -32.99 -8.11
C ALA A 354 51.33 -33.24 -9.60
N VAL A 355 51.44 -32.24 -10.46
CA VAL A 355 51.14 -32.39 -11.89
C VAL A 355 52.28 -33.12 -12.58
N PRO A 356 52.06 -34.27 -13.25
CA PRO A 356 53.14 -35.03 -13.87
C PRO A 356 53.75 -34.32 -15.09
N GLU A 357 55.03 -34.55 -15.36
CA GLU A 357 55.77 -33.99 -16.50
C GLU A 357 55.49 -34.77 -17.79
N THR A 358 54.23 -34.70 -18.24
CA THR A 358 53.68 -35.48 -19.37
C THR A 358 52.76 -34.60 -20.21
N LEU A 359 52.33 -35.08 -21.38
CA LEU A 359 51.37 -34.35 -22.22
C LEU A 359 50.02 -34.12 -21.51
N ASP A 360 49.53 -35.08 -20.71
CA ASP A 360 48.34 -34.87 -19.87
C ASP A 360 48.61 -33.84 -18.74
N GLY A 361 49.84 -33.79 -18.25
CA GLY A 361 50.32 -32.76 -17.33
C GLY A 361 50.07 -31.33 -17.82
N ILE A 362 50.37 -31.06 -19.10
CA ILE A 362 50.13 -29.76 -19.72
C ILE A 362 48.65 -29.36 -19.63
N ALA A 363 47.74 -30.30 -19.93
CA ALA A 363 46.30 -30.06 -19.84
C ALA A 363 45.84 -29.89 -18.37
N ARG A 364 46.45 -30.59 -17.42
CA ARG A 364 46.17 -30.43 -15.98
C ARG A 364 46.57 -29.04 -15.47
N LEU A 365 47.71 -28.49 -15.89
CA LEU A 365 48.13 -27.13 -15.50
C LEU A 365 47.11 -26.07 -15.91
N ASP A 366 46.60 -26.16 -17.14
CA ASP A 366 45.54 -25.25 -17.63
C ASP A 366 44.25 -25.39 -16.80
N ARG A 367 43.87 -26.63 -16.43
CA ARG A 367 42.72 -26.86 -15.53
C ARG A 367 42.93 -26.20 -14.17
N VAL A 368 44.10 -26.39 -13.53
CA VAL A 368 44.40 -25.76 -12.23
C VAL A 368 44.31 -24.24 -12.33
N ALA A 369 44.91 -23.62 -13.36
CA ALA A 369 44.87 -22.19 -13.58
C ALA A 369 43.43 -21.66 -13.81
N LYS A 370 42.61 -22.40 -14.56
CA LYS A 370 41.18 -22.08 -14.78
C LYS A 370 40.37 -22.15 -13.49
N THR A 371 40.57 -23.17 -12.67
CA THR A 371 39.82 -23.37 -11.41
C THR A 371 40.03 -22.22 -10.42
N VAL A 372 41.21 -21.60 -10.39
CA VAL A 372 41.49 -20.47 -9.47
C VAL A 372 41.37 -19.08 -10.11
N ARG A 373 40.86 -18.97 -11.34
CA ARG A 373 40.75 -17.67 -12.04
C ARG A 373 39.99 -16.62 -11.25
N SER A 374 38.85 -16.99 -10.66
CA SER A 374 38.03 -16.06 -9.86
C SER A 374 38.69 -15.68 -8.54
N ALA A 375 39.40 -16.61 -7.89
CA ALA A 375 40.20 -16.33 -6.70
C ALA A 375 41.36 -15.36 -7.02
N ARG A 376 42.06 -15.58 -8.14
CA ARG A 376 43.17 -14.72 -8.58
C ARG A 376 42.75 -13.27 -8.78
N ALA A 377 41.51 -12.98 -9.17
CA ALA A 377 41.05 -11.61 -9.37
C ALA A 377 40.96 -10.79 -8.05
N VAL A 378 40.84 -11.47 -6.91
CA VAL A 378 40.56 -10.83 -5.61
C VAL A 378 41.52 -11.23 -4.49
N ALA A 379 42.50 -12.10 -4.81
CA ALA A 379 43.60 -12.43 -3.92
C ALA A 379 44.55 -11.24 -3.73
N SER A 380 45.32 -11.30 -2.64
CA SER A 380 46.39 -10.34 -2.35
C SER A 380 47.50 -10.43 -3.39
N GLU A 381 48.19 -9.32 -3.62
CA GLU A 381 49.28 -9.27 -4.58
C GLU A 381 50.38 -10.33 -4.32
N PRO A 382 50.83 -10.55 -3.07
CA PRO A 382 51.80 -11.61 -2.78
C PRO A 382 51.32 -13.01 -3.17
N ALA A 383 50.04 -13.35 -2.91
CA ALA A 383 49.49 -14.65 -3.27
C ALA A 383 49.38 -14.83 -4.79
N ARG A 384 49.00 -13.76 -5.52
CA ARG A 384 48.96 -13.76 -6.99
C ARG A 384 50.34 -13.95 -7.60
N ALA A 385 51.33 -13.23 -7.11
CA ALA A 385 52.71 -13.34 -7.57
C ALA A 385 53.28 -14.74 -7.29
N ALA A 386 53.11 -15.25 -6.07
CA ALA A 386 53.59 -16.59 -5.71
C ALA A 386 52.97 -17.70 -6.57
N PHE A 387 51.65 -17.64 -6.83
CA PHE A 387 50.98 -18.59 -7.71
C PHE A 387 51.47 -18.46 -9.17
N ALA A 388 51.62 -17.24 -9.68
CA ALA A 388 52.10 -17.02 -11.05
C ALA A 388 53.52 -17.56 -11.24
N THR A 389 54.45 -17.24 -10.34
CA THR A 389 55.83 -17.76 -10.38
C THR A 389 55.87 -19.29 -10.30
N ALA A 390 55.07 -19.90 -9.41
CA ALA A 390 55.01 -21.36 -9.31
C ALA A 390 54.40 -22.01 -10.56
N LEU A 391 53.36 -21.39 -11.15
CA LEU A 391 52.73 -21.86 -12.38
C LEU A 391 53.70 -21.78 -13.56
N ASP A 392 54.42 -20.66 -13.72
CA ASP A 392 55.36 -20.47 -14.82
C ASP A 392 56.52 -21.47 -14.71
N ARG A 393 57.10 -21.64 -13.50
CA ARG A 393 58.13 -22.65 -13.24
C ARG A 393 57.62 -24.06 -13.59
N ARG A 394 56.46 -24.46 -13.05
CA ARG A 394 55.94 -25.81 -13.29
C ARG A 394 55.54 -26.04 -14.74
N GLN A 395 55.07 -25.00 -15.44
CA GLN A 395 54.83 -25.08 -16.89
C GLN A 395 56.10 -25.34 -17.68
N ALA A 396 57.22 -24.69 -17.32
CA ALA A 396 58.50 -24.96 -17.96
C ALA A 396 58.94 -26.42 -17.73
N GLU A 397 58.97 -26.88 -16.47
CA GLU A 397 59.34 -28.25 -16.09
C GLU A 397 58.46 -29.31 -16.80
N VAL A 398 57.14 -29.16 -16.75
CA VAL A 398 56.20 -30.12 -17.37
C VAL A 398 56.34 -30.14 -18.89
N ARG A 399 56.54 -28.99 -19.54
CA ARG A 399 56.74 -28.97 -20.99
C ARG A 399 58.09 -29.57 -21.40
N GLU A 400 59.14 -29.34 -20.63
CA GLU A 400 60.44 -29.96 -20.89
C GLU A 400 60.37 -31.48 -20.72
N GLY A 401 59.83 -31.97 -19.59
CA GLY A 401 59.72 -33.40 -19.32
C GLY A 401 58.70 -34.14 -20.20
N ALA A 402 57.72 -33.45 -20.78
CA ALA A 402 56.79 -34.04 -21.75
C ALA A 402 57.37 -34.16 -23.18
N LEU A 403 58.52 -33.54 -23.47
CA LEU A 403 59.12 -33.55 -24.81
C LEU A 403 59.51 -34.96 -25.30
N PRO A 404 60.07 -35.87 -24.47
CA PRO A 404 60.33 -37.25 -24.87
C PRO A 404 59.05 -38.00 -25.26
N GLU A 405 57.97 -37.87 -24.47
CA GLU A 405 56.66 -38.47 -24.79
C GLU A 405 56.11 -37.93 -26.11
N PHE A 406 56.21 -36.61 -26.32
CA PHE A 406 55.84 -35.97 -27.57
C PHE A 406 56.63 -36.52 -28.77
N ARG A 407 57.97 -36.64 -28.64
CA ARG A 407 58.83 -37.22 -29.67
C ARG A 407 58.47 -38.67 -29.98
N ALA A 408 58.17 -39.48 -28.96
CA ALA A 408 57.73 -40.87 -29.14
C ALA A 408 56.40 -40.94 -29.91
N ARG A 409 55.44 -40.07 -29.55
CA ARG A 409 54.16 -39.95 -30.27
C ARG A 409 54.34 -39.52 -31.73
N MET A 410 55.29 -38.62 -32.01
CA MET A 410 55.65 -38.26 -33.37
C MET A 410 56.29 -39.43 -34.13
N ALA A 411 57.22 -40.14 -33.50
CA ALA A 411 57.84 -41.33 -34.11
C ALA A 411 56.81 -42.42 -34.43
N SER A 412 55.73 -42.55 -33.65
CA SER A 412 54.66 -43.54 -33.91
C SER A 412 53.71 -43.18 -35.05
N LEU A 413 53.79 -41.98 -35.62
CA LEU A 413 52.95 -41.64 -36.78
C LEU A 413 53.28 -42.56 -37.96
N PRO A 414 52.27 -43.03 -38.71
CA PRO A 414 52.52 -43.90 -39.86
C PRO A 414 53.29 -43.16 -40.96
N GLU A 415 54.12 -43.87 -41.71
CA GLU A 415 54.86 -43.33 -42.84
C GLU A 415 54.00 -43.35 -44.10
N ASP A 416 52.87 -42.64 -44.05
CA ASP A 416 51.92 -42.47 -45.13
C ASP A 416 51.42 -41.02 -45.21
N ARG A 417 50.45 -40.77 -46.10
CA ARG A 417 49.88 -39.43 -46.28
C ARG A 417 49.10 -38.94 -45.05
N ASP A 418 48.48 -39.85 -44.30
CA ASP A 418 47.71 -39.50 -43.11
C ASP A 418 48.66 -39.11 -41.97
N GLY A 419 49.75 -39.85 -41.77
CA GLY A 419 50.81 -39.48 -40.84
C GLY A 419 51.48 -38.15 -41.20
N LEU A 420 51.68 -37.86 -42.49
CA LEU A 420 52.21 -36.57 -42.97
C LEU A 420 51.27 -35.42 -42.64
N ASN A 421 49.96 -35.58 -42.89
CA ASN A 421 48.97 -34.56 -42.57
C ASN A 421 48.86 -34.34 -41.06
N GLN A 422 48.84 -35.41 -40.26
CA GLN A 422 48.88 -35.30 -38.81
C GLN A 422 50.13 -34.53 -38.35
N ALA A 423 51.32 -34.88 -38.82
CA ALA A 423 52.55 -34.17 -38.45
C ALA A 423 52.48 -32.67 -38.79
N ARG A 424 51.89 -32.29 -39.94
CA ARG A 424 51.67 -30.88 -40.33
C ARG A 424 50.70 -30.16 -39.39
N ASP A 425 49.59 -30.80 -39.03
CA ASP A 425 48.63 -30.26 -38.08
C ASP A 425 49.26 -30.04 -36.70
N TRP A 426 50.08 -30.99 -36.24
CA TRP A 426 50.83 -30.88 -35.00
C TRP A 426 51.82 -29.70 -35.02
N VAL A 427 52.52 -29.44 -36.13
CA VAL A 427 53.37 -28.24 -36.27
C VAL A 427 52.54 -26.96 -36.10
N ALA A 428 51.38 -26.87 -36.75
CA ALA A 428 50.51 -25.70 -36.66
C ALA A 428 49.95 -25.49 -35.24
N GLN A 429 49.43 -26.56 -34.63
CA GLN A 429 48.87 -26.53 -33.27
C GLN A 429 49.93 -26.18 -32.23
N THR A 430 51.13 -26.74 -32.33
CA THR A 430 52.24 -26.48 -31.40
C THR A 430 52.70 -25.02 -31.48
N LYS A 431 52.78 -24.45 -32.70
CA LYS A 431 53.10 -23.02 -32.89
C LYS A 431 52.08 -22.11 -32.21
N ALA A 432 50.80 -22.46 -32.26
CA ALA A 432 49.72 -21.67 -31.68
C ALA A 432 49.59 -21.85 -30.15
N ALA A 433 49.82 -23.06 -29.63
CA ALA A 433 49.51 -23.42 -28.26
C ALA A 433 50.62 -23.11 -27.24
N LEU A 434 51.89 -23.07 -27.67
CA LEU A 434 53.03 -22.89 -26.76
C LEU A 434 53.52 -21.43 -26.76
N PRO A 435 53.36 -20.69 -25.64
CA PRO A 435 53.75 -19.28 -25.58
C PRO A 435 55.28 -19.09 -25.49
N ASP A 436 55.98 -19.99 -24.81
CA ASP A 436 57.41 -19.87 -24.54
C ASP A 436 58.27 -20.25 -25.76
N ALA A 437 59.18 -19.36 -26.16
CA ALA A 437 59.90 -19.46 -27.41
C ALA A 437 60.90 -20.63 -27.47
N PRO A 438 61.78 -20.87 -26.48
CA PRO A 438 62.77 -21.94 -26.55
C PRO A 438 62.13 -23.33 -26.54
N VAL A 439 61.14 -23.55 -25.67
CA VAL A 439 60.41 -24.82 -25.59
C VAL A 439 59.56 -25.04 -26.86
N ARG A 440 58.86 -24.01 -27.34
CA ARG A 440 58.10 -24.10 -28.60
C ARG A 440 59.00 -24.53 -29.75
N THR A 441 60.21 -23.98 -29.86
CA THR A 441 61.16 -24.35 -30.91
C THR A 441 61.46 -25.84 -30.90
N GLN A 442 61.75 -26.43 -29.73
CA GLN A 442 62.08 -27.86 -29.63
C GLN A 442 60.91 -28.78 -30.05
N TYR A 443 59.68 -28.43 -29.68
CA TYR A 443 58.50 -29.20 -30.11
C TYR A 443 58.23 -29.05 -31.60
N VAL A 444 58.35 -27.82 -32.14
CA VAL A 444 58.17 -27.54 -33.57
C VAL A 444 59.23 -28.25 -34.40
N GLU A 445 60.49 -28.24 -33.97
CA GLU A 445 61.59 -28.96 -34.62
C GLU A 445 61.35 -30.47 -34.62
N ALA A 446 60.91 -31.05 -33.51
CA ALA A 446 60.58 -32.48 -33.45
C ALA A 446 59.45 -32.85 -34.44
N ALA A 447 58.42 -32.01 -34.53
CA ALA A 447 57.30 -32.23 -35.46
C ALA A 447 57.72 -32.02 -36.94
N ILE A 448 58.56 -31.02 -37.23
CA ILE A 448 59.15 -30.79 -38.57
C ILE A 448 60.04 -31.95 -38.98
N ALA A 449 60.95 -32.39 -38.11
CA ALA A 449 61.85 -33.50 -38.39
C ALA A 449 61.07 -34.78 -38.72
N ARG A 450 59.99 -35.08 -37.99
CA ARG A 450 59.14 -36.23 -38.30
C ARG A 450 58.38 -36.05 -39.61
N ARG A 451 57.80 -34.87 -39.87
CA ARG A 451 57.14 -34.56 -41.14
C ARG A 451 58.07 -34.81 -42.32
N ASP A 452 59.31 -34.33 -42.23
CA ASP A 452 60.31 -34.44 -43.30
C ASP A 452 60.77 -35.89 -43.47
N ALA A 453 60.92 -36.65 -42.38
CA ALA A 453 61.21 -38.08 -42.45
C ALA A 453 60.07 -38.89 -43.13
N ILE A 454 58.81 -38.60 -42.81
CA ILE A 454 57.65 -39.23 -43.48
C ILE A 454 57.62 -38.86 -44.97
N GLN A 455 57.87 -37.60 -45.30
CA GLN A 455 57.96 -37.14 -46.69
C GLN A 455 59.07 -37.89 -47.45
N ALA A 456 60.27 -37.98 -46.87
CA ALA A 456 61.39 -38.69 -47.48
C ALA A 456 61.10 -40.20 -47.69
N ALA A 457 60.39 -40.84 -46.74
CA ALA A 457 59.96 -42.23 -46.86
C ALA A 457 58.92 -42.43 -47.98
N LEU A 458 57.97 -41.49 -48.11
CA LEU A 458 57.01 -41.47 -49.22
C LEU A 458 57.73 -41.30 -50.56
N ASP A 459 58.67 -40.35 -50.65
CA ASP A 459 59.44 -40.11 -51.87
C ASP A 459 60.32 -41.31 -52.23
N ALA A 460 60.90 -41.99 -51.23
CA ALA A 460 61.66 -43.23 -51.44
C ALA A 460 60.77 -44.36 -51.99
N ARG A 461 59.58 -44.58 -51.40
CA ARG A 461 58.64 -45.58 -51.90
C ARG A 461 58.16 -45.26 -53.31
N ASP A 462 57.95 -43.98 -53.63
CA ASP A 462 57.54 -43.57 -54.98
C ASP A 462 58.69 -43.74 -55.99
N ARG A 463 59.95 -43.52 -55.59
CA ARG A 463 61.13 -43.87 -56.40
C ARG A 463 61.26 -45.37 -56.63
N ASP A 464 61.13 -46.18 -55.58
CA ASP A 464 61.21 -47.65 -55.67
C ASP A 464 60.11 -48.22 -56.57
N ARG A 465 58.87 -47.70 -56.43
CA ARG A 465 57.75 -48.05 -57.32
C ARG A 465 58.04 -47.69 -58.77
N ARG A 466 58.57 -46.49 -59.01
CA ARG A 466 58.98 -46.07 -60.35
C ARG A 466 60.05 -47.01 -60.90
N GLN A 467 61.09 -47.31 -60.15
CA GLN A 467 62.17 -48.20 -60.60
C GLN A 467 61.66 -49.62 -60.89
N ALA A 468 60.78 -50.16 -60.04
CA ALA A 468 60.15 -51.46 -60.28
C ALA A 468 59.31 -51.47 -61.56
N ALA A 469 58.53 -50.42 -61.80
CA ALA A 469 57.74 -50.26 -63.02
C ALA A 469 58.61 -50.11 -64.28
N LEU A 470 59.73 -49.38 -64.20
CA LEU A 470 60.70 -49.31 -65.29
C LEU A 470 61.31 -50.69 -65.57
N ALA A 471 61.66 -51.44 -64.53
CA ALA A 471 62.18 -52.81 -64.68
C ALA A 471 61.13 -53.79 -65.27
N ALA A 472 59.85 -53.53 -65.06
CA ALA A 472 58.73 -54.27 -65.64
C ALA A 472 58.42 -53.90 -67.11
N GLY A 473 59.20 -53.00 -67.71
CA GLY A 473 59.05 -52.58 -69.12
C GLY A 473 58.31 -51.26 -69.32
N GLY A 474 58.04 -50.51 -68.25
CA GLY A 474 57.42 -49.20 -68.35
C GLY A 474 58.33 -48.14 -68.99
N ASP A 475 57.76 -47.23 -69.78
CA ASP A 475 58.51 -46.20 -70.49
C ASP A 475 59.09 -45.12 -69.51
N PRO A 476 60.41 -44.88 -69.50
CA PRO A 476 61.05 -43.92 -68.60
C PRO A 476 60.61 -42.46 -68.79
N ARG A 477 60.05 -42.12 -69.96
CA ARG A 477 59.49 -40.81 -70.29
C ARG A 477 58.11 -40.58 -69.71
N LEU A 478 57.46 -41.62 -69.16
CA LEU A 478 56.09 -41.56 -68.64
C LEU A 478 55.99 -42.01 -67.18
N VAL A 479 56.54 -43.18 -66.84
CA VAL A 479 56.33 -43.81 -65.53
C VAL A 479 56.77 -42.89 -64.39
N GLY A 480 55.87 -42.71 -63.42
CA GLY A 480 56.06 -41.86 -62.25
C GLY A 480 55.88 -40.38 -62.52
N LEU A 481 55.54 -39.98 -63.75
CA LEU A 481 55.28 -38.59 -64.11
C LEU A 481 53.78 -38.31 -64.16
N ALA A 482 53.45 -37.06 -63.84
CA ALA A 482 52.13 -36.52 -64.06
C ALA A 482 52.19 -35.49 -65.18
N PHE A 483 51.17 -35.49 -66.03
CA PHE A 483 51.00 -34.51 -67.09
C PHE A 483 49.64 -33.83 -66.91
N VAL A 484 49.62 -32.51 -66.94
CA VAL A 484 48.43 -31.69 -66.70
C VAL A 484 48.12 -30.90 -67.97
N GLU A 485 46.87 -30.93 -68.39
CA GLU A 485 46.35 -30.11 -69.47
C GLU A 485 45.82 -28.79 -68.88
N GLY A 486 46.16 -27.68 -69.54
CA GLY A 486 46.00 -26.34 -68.96
C GLY A 486 44.58 -25.76 -68.99
N ILE A 487 43.69 -26.22 -69.87
CA ILE A 487 42.39 -25.57 -70.14
C ILE A 487 41.22 -26.36 -69.55
N ALA A 488 41.20 -27.68 -69.72
CA ALA A 488 40.20 -28.62 -69.26
C ALA A 488 40.50 -29.22 -67.88
N GLY A 489 41.65 -28.90 -67.27
CA GLY A 489 42.00 -29.34 -65.91
C GLY A 489 42.19 -30.86 -65.81
N MET A 490 42.56 -31.49 -66.93
CA MET A 490 42.81 -32.92 -66.98
C MET A 490 44.20 -33.25 -66.48
N ARG A 491 44.34 -34.36 -65.75
CA ARG A 491 45.64 -34.85 -65.29
C ARG A 491 45.80 -36.33 -65.59
N LEU A 492 46.89 -36.68 -66.26
CA LEU A 492 47.33 -38.06 -66.47
C LEU A 492 48.48 -38.36 -65.52
N GLU A 493 48.37 -39.41 -64.71
CA GLU A 493 49.41 -39.88 -63.81
C GLU A 493 49.80 -41.31 -64.19
N PHE A 494 50.91 -41.47 -64.90
CA PHE A 494 51.41 -42.78 -65.31
C PHE A 494 52.10 -43.43 -64.11
N ARG A 495 51.56 -44.55 -63.62
CA ARG A 495 51.97 -45.13 -62.33
C ARG A 495 52.95 -46.26 -62.45
N ASP A 496 52.75 -47.13 -63.42
CA ASP A 496 53.62 -48.26 -63.66
C ASP A 496 53.67 -48.59 -65.15
N GLU A 497 54.13 -49.79 -65.52
CA GLU A 497 54.36 -50.18 -66.91
C GLU A 497 53.12 -50.15 -67.81
N ARG A 498 51.92 -50.22 -67.23
CA ARG A 498 50.67 -50.25 -68.00
C ARG A 498 49.58 -49.38 -67.44
N ARG A 499 49.65 -48.86 -66.22
CA ARG A 499 48.54 -48.12 -65.60
C ARG A 499 48.74 -46.60 -65.65
N VAL A 500 47.68 -45.91 -66.01
CA VAL A 500 47.57 -44.45 -65.95
C VAL A 500 46.31 -44.07 -65.17
N PHE A 501 46.44 -43.19 -64.18
CA PHE A 501 45.28 -42.56 -63.56
C PHE A 501 44.95 -41.28 -64.31
N MET A 502 43.67 -41.11 -64.64
CA MET A 502 43.18 -39.91 -65.29
C MET A 502 42.27 -39.19 -64.31
N ASN A 503 42.51 -37.90 -64.11
CA ASN A 503 41.63 -37.02 -63.37
C ASN A 503 40.98 -36.06 -64.35
N PHE A 504 39.66 -36.09 -64.45
CA PHE A 504 38.86 -35.19 -65.27
C PHE A 504 37.82 -34.50 -64.39
N LEU A 505 37.89 -33.18 -64.27
CA LEU A 505 36.95 -32.38 -63.45
C LEU A 505 36.77 -32.90 -62.00
N GLY A 506 37.83 -33.44 -61.39
CA GLY A 506 37.81 -33.97 -60.03
C GLY A 506 37.40 -35.45 -59.91
N VAL A 507 37.02 -36.10 -61.01
CA VAL A 507 36.73 -37.54 -61.05
C VAL A 507 38.00 -38.29 -61.45
N ARG A 508 38.45 -39.20 -60.58
CA ARG A 508 39.64 -40.04 -60.81
C ARG A 508 39.25 -41.41 -61.36
N ALA A 509 39.71 -41.74 -62.55
CA ALA A 509 39.57 -43.04 -63.19
C ALA A 509 40.93 -43.72 -63.38
N MET A 510 40.95 -45.05 -63.40
CA MET A 510 42.11 -45.84 -63.79
C MET A 510 41.92 -46.29 -65.23
N GLY A 511 42.96 -46.12 -66.04
CA GLY A 511 43.08 -46.67 -67.38
C GLY A 511 44.39 -47.43 -67.54
N ASP A 512 44.56 -48.04 -68.70
CA ASP A 512 45.82 -48.61 -69.13
C ASP A 512 46.48 -47.77 -70.24
N TYR A 513 47.77 -47.97 -70.49
CA TYR A 513 48.45 -47.34 -71.60
C TYR A 513 49.47 -48.26 -72.26
N GLU A 514 49.73 -47.99 -73.53
CA GLU A 514 50.78 -48.64 -74.32
C GLU A 514 51.61 -47.58 -75.03
N VAL A 515 52.89 -47.86 -75.26
CA VAL A 515 53.80 -46.95 -75.96
C VAL A 515 54.32 -47.62 -77.21
N SER A 516 54.17 -46.94 -78.35
CA SER A 516 54.70 -47.35 -79.65
C SER A 516 55.52 -46.21 -80.25
N ARG A 517 56.85 -46.33 -80.21
CA ARG A 517 57.80 -45.27 -80.58
C ARG A 517 57.58 -44.01 -79.73
N ASP A 518 56.97 -42.98 -80.30
CA ASP A 518 56.66 -41.73 -79.62
C ASP A 518 55.17 -41.58 -79.33
N ASP A 519 54.31 -42.51 -79.77
CA ASP A 519 52.88 -42.47 -79.50
C ASP A 519 52.54 -43.25 -78.23
N VAL A 520 51.77 -42.61 -77.37
CA VAL A 520 51.21 -43.13 -76.12
C VAL A 520 49.71 -43.30 -76.33
N ILE A 521 49.27 -44.54 -76.24
CA ILE A 521 47.87 -44.92 -76.38
C ILE A 521 47.33 -45.10 -74.97
N VAL A 522 46.49 -44.17 -74.49
CA VAL A 522 45.85 -44.24 -73.18
C VAL A 522 44.42 -44.77 -73.35
N ASN A 523 44.14 -45.93 -72.77
CA ASN A 523 42.83 -46.57 -72.77
C ASN A 523 42.11 -46.22 -71.45
N GLY A 524 41.13 -45.33 -71.56
CA GLY A 524 40.30 -44.90 -70.44
C GLY A 524 38.90 -45.49 -70.45
N PRO A 525 38.09 -45.29 -69.38
CA PRO A 525 36.69 -45.72 -69.35
C PRO A 525 35.82 -45.05 -70.43
N HIS A 526 36.28 -43.93 -71.00
CA HIS A 526 35.55 -43.12 -71.98
C HIS A 526 36.12 -43.21 -73.39
N GLY A 527 37.04 -44.16 -73.63
CA GLY A 527 37.65 -44.38 -74.94
C GLY A 527 39.17 -44.29 -74.92
N GLN A 528 39.73 -44.38 -76.13
CA GLN A 528 41.16 -44.42 -76.36
C GLN A 528 41.65 -43.04 -76.81
N MET A 529 42.71 -42.54 -76.16
CA MET A 529 43.42 -41.32 -76.55
C MET A 529 44.79 -41.70 -77.11
N VAL A 530 45.17 -41.11 -78.24
CA VAL A 530 46.51 -41.26 -78.81
C VAL A 530 47.24 -39.94 -78.69
N LEU A 531 48.33 -39.92 -77.94
CA LEU A 531 49.14 -38.74 -77.62
C LEU A 531 50.58 -38.98 -78.04
N THR A 532 51.23 -38.01 -78.68
CA THR A 532 52.64 -38.10 -79.04
C THR A 532 53.51 -37.43 -77.97
N ILE A 533 54.59 -38.10 -77.56
CA ILE A 533 55.58 -37.58 -76.62
C ILE A 533 56.44 -36.52 -77.34
N GLN A 534 56.42 -35.29 -76.83
CA GLN A 534 57.20 -34.17 -77.33
C GLN A 534 57.95 -33.51 -76.18
N GLY A 535 59.11 -34.09 -75.83
CA GLY A 535 59.91 -33.65 -74.70
C GLY A 535 59.13 -33.73 -73.38
N ASP A 536 58.86 -32.57 -72.78
CA ASP A 536 58.11 -32.46 -71.52
C ASP A 536 56.59 -32.31 -71.74
N THR A 537 56.09 -32.61 -72.93
CA THR A 537 54.65 -32.52 -73.27
C THR A 537 54.13 -33.80 -73.92
N LEU A 538 52.83 -34.06 -73.74
CA LEU A 538 52.06 -35.06 -74.49
C LEU A 538 51.02 -34.33 -75.33
N SER A 539 51.05 -34.47 -76.65
CA SER A 539 50.13 -33.76 -77.55
C SER A 539 49.41 -34.70 -78.52
N GLY A 540 48.10 -34.53 -78.67
CA GLY A 540 47.31 -35.36 -79.56
C GLY A 540 45.82 -35.09 -79.43
N GLN A 541 45.07 -35.29 -80.52
CA GLN A 541 43.61 -35.13 -80.55
C GLN A 541 43.09 -33.78 -80.01
N GLY A 542 43.86 -32.70 -80.21
CA GLY A 542 43.52 -31.35 -79.74
C GLY A 542 43.83 -31.09 -78.26
N LEU A 543 44.50 -32.02 -77.58
CA LEU A 543 44.93 -31.89 -76.18
C LEU A 543 46.45 -31.75 -76.11
N THR A 544 46.92 -30.93 -75.17
CA THR A 544 48.34 -30.79 -74.85
C THR A 544 48.51 -30.82 -73.34
N PHE A 545 49.14 -31.87 -72.83
CA PHE A 545 49.47 -32.01 -71.43
C PHE A 545 50.93 -31.62 -71.21
N ALA A 546 51.20 -30.70 -70.29
CA ALA A 546 52.55 -30.37 -69.86
C ALA A 546 52.94 -31.24 -68.66
N ARG A 547 54.20 -31.69 -68.61
CA ARG A 547 54.73 -32.39 -67.44
C ARG A 547 54.60 -31.49 -66.22
N GLN A 548 53.99 -32.02 -65.17
CA GLN A 548 53.94 -31.38 -63.87
C GLN A 548 55.24 -31.74 -63.15
N GLU A 549 56.09 -30.73 -62.92
CA GLU A 549 57.31 -30.85 -62.12
C GLU A 549 57.03 -31.25 -60.67
#